data_AF-Q8L1K3-F1
#
_entry.id   AF-Q8L1K3-F1
#
_cell.length_a   1.000
_cell.length_b   1.000
_cell.length_c   1.000
_cell.angle_alpha   90.00
_cell.angle_beta   90.00
_cell.angle_gamma   90.00
#
_symmetry.space_group_name_H-M   'P 1'
#
loop_
_entity.id
_entity.type
_entity.pdbx_description
1 polymer ?
#
loop_
_entity_poly.entity_id
_entity_poly.type
_entity_poly.pdbx_seq_one_letter_code
_entity_poly.pdbx_strand_id
1 'polypeptide(L)'
;WGFDGSSTMQAEGRSSDCVLKPVALYPDPARTNGILVMCEVMMPDGVTPHESNSRATILDDEDAWFGFEQEYFFYKDGRPLGFPESGYPAPQGPYYTGVGYKNVGDVARKIVEEHLDQCLAAGINHEGINAEVAKGQWEFQIFGKGSKKAADQIWMARYLLLRLTETYGIDIEFHCKPLGDTDWNGSGMHCNFSTKFMREVGGKAYFEALMAQFDKNLMDHIAVYGPDNDKRLTGKHETAPWNKFSYGVADRGASIRVPHSFVKNDYKGYLEDRRPLGANEQVVEIETVPTGSLGLDIALGVGGLPRGRIIEIYGPESSGKTTLALHTVAEAQKKGGICAFVDAEHALDPVYARKLGVDLENLLISQPDTGEQALEICDTLVRSGAIDVLVVDSVAALTPRAEIEGEMGDSLPGLQARLMSQA
;
A
#
# COMPACT_ATOMS: atom_id res chain seq x y z
N TRP A 1 -14.55 -13.10 -12.79
CA TRP A 1 -15.47 -12.22 -12.03
C TRP A 1 -15.06 -10.80 -12.34
N GLY A 2 -15.97 -9.84 -12.54
CA GLY A 2 -15.60 -8.41 -12.59
C GLY A 2 -15.51 -7.77 -11.20
N PHE A 3 -14.77 -6.69 -11.05
CA PHE A 3 -14.77 -5.84 -9.85
C PHE A 3 -14.57 -4.37 -10.22
N ASP A 4 -14.91 -3.48 -9.29
CA ASP A 4 -14.72 -2.03 -9.42
C ASP A 4 -13.24 -1.67 -9.15
N GLY A 5 -12.48 -1.51 -10.23
CA GLY A 5 -11.09 -1.08 -10.21
C GLY A 5 -10.91 0.38 -9.78
N SER A 6 -11.93 1.23 -9.88
CA SER A 6 -11.82 2.63 -9.44
C SER A 6 -11.73 2.75 -7.91
N SER A 7 -12.39 1.82 -7.21
CA SER A 7 -12.28 1.70 -5.76
C SER A 7 -10.95 1.12 -5.28
N THR A 8 -10.10 0.58 -6.18
CA THR A 8 -8.79 0.00 -5.88
C THR A 8 -7.62 0.68 -6.59
N MET A 9 -7.86 1.84 -7.23
CA MET A 9 -6.85 2.60 -7.99
C MET A 9 -6.27 1.83 -9.19
N GLN A 10 -7.08 0.97 -9.80
CA GLN A 10 -6.74 0.19 -10.99
C GLN A 10 -7.56 0.62 -12.21
N ALA A 11 -8.47 1.58 -12.06
CA ALA A 11 -9.24 2.11 -13.17
C ALA A 11 -9.78 3.51 -12.84
N GLU A 12 -10.18 4.26 -13.86
CA GLU A 12 -10.89 5.52 -13.66
C GLU A 12 -12.38 5.25 -13.36
N GLY A 13 -13.04 6.12 -12.59
CA GLY A 13 -14.46 5.96 -12.27
C GLY A 13 -15.40 5.88 -13.49
N ARG A 14 -15.04 6.53 -14.60
CA ARG A 14 -15.81 6.48 -15.87
C ARG A 14 -15.59 5.20 -16.69
N SER A 15 -14.61 4.38 -16.32
CA SER A 15 -14.25 3.13 -16.99
C SER A 15 -13.67 2.16 -15.96
N SER A 16 -14.47 1.84 -14.94
CA SER A 16 -13.99 1.28 -13.68
C SER A 16 -13.82 -0.24 -13.67
N ASP A 17 -14.41 -0.97 -14.62
CA ASP A 17 -14.41 -2.43 -14.58
C ASP A 17 -13.00 -3.01 -14.73
N CYS A 18 -12.68 -3.98 -13.88
CA CYS A 18 -11.51 -4.85 -14.01
C CYS A 18 -11.96 -6.31 -13.89
N VAL A 19 -11.19 -7.24 -14.46
CA VAL A 19 -11.57 -8.67 -14.50
C VAL A 19 -10.61 -9.51 -13.68
N LEU A 20 -11.15 -10.37 -12.83
CA LEU A 20 -10.43 -11.39 -12.07
C LEU A 20 -10.41 -12.71 -12.84
N LYS A 21 -9.20 -13.18 -13.13
CA LYS A 21 -8.91 -14.50 -13.69
C LYS A 21 -8.36 -15.41 -12.58
N PRO A 22 -9.09 -16.46 -12.17
CA PRO A 22 -8.61 -17.41 -11.17
C PRO A 22 -7.34 -18.15 -11.63
N VAL A 23 -6.36 -18.30 -10.73
CA VAL A 23 -5.07 -18.96 -11.02
C VAL A 23 -4.69 -20.04 -10.01
N ALA A 24 -5.18 -19.97 -8.77
CA ALA A 24 -4.97 -21.02 -7.77
C ALA A 24 -6.12 -21.08 -6.76
N LEU A 25 -6.31 -22.25 -6.15
CA LEU A 25 -7.33 -22.52 -5.15
C LEU A 25 -6.68 -23.04 -3.87
N TYR A 26 -7.10 -22.52 -2.72
CA TYR A 26 -6.63 -22.92 -1.40
C TYR A 26 -7.84 -23.15 -0.48
N PRO A 27 -7.90 -24.24 0.30
CA PRO A 27 -8.91 -24.36 1.36
C PRO A 27 -8.86 -23.16 2.30
N ASP A 28 -10.02 -22.59 2.67
CA ASP A 28 -10.08 -21.51 3.66
C ASP A 28 -10.14 -22.10 5.08
N PRO A 29 -9.08 -21.99 5.90
CA PRO A 29 -9.07 -22.58 7.24
C PRO A 29 -10.03 -21.88 8.21
N ALA A 30 -10.46 -20.65 7.91
CA ALA A 30 -11.32 -19.85 8.76
C ALA A 30 -12.81 -19.94 8.37
N ARG A 31 -13.18 -20.75 7.35
CA ARG A 31 -14.58 -20.93 6.92
C ARG A 31 -14.92 -22.39 6.68
N THR A 32 -16.08 -22.83 7.17
CA THR A 32 -16.61 -24.16 6.84
C THR A 32 -16.92 -24.25 5.34
N ASN A 33 -16.31 -25.20 4.64
CA ASN A 33 -16.43 -25.39 3.18
C ASN A 33 -16.04 -24.14 2.37
N GLY A 34 -15.16 -23.29 2.90
CA GLY A 34 -14.65 -22.12 2.19
C GLY A 34 -13.44 -22.47 1.31
N ILE A 35 -13.29 -21.72 0.21
CA ILE A 35 -12.12 -21.77 -0.67
C ILE A 35 -11.66 -20.33 -0.92
N LEU A 36 -10.37 -20.09 -0.73
CA LEU A 36 -9.69 -18.88 -1.18
C LEU A 36 -9.24 -19.06 -2.63
N VAL A 37 -9.50 -18.06 -3.46
CA VAL A 37 -9.18 -18.08 -4.90
C VAL A 37 -8.18 -16.98 -5.18
N MET A 38 -6.94 -17.36 -5.51
CA MET A 38 -5.93 -16.43 -5.99
C MET A 38 -6.27 -16.06 -7.43
N CYS A 39 -6.21 -14.76 -7.75
CA CYS A 39 -6.59 -14.23 -9.06
C CYS A 39 -5.51 -13.33 -9.64
N GLU A 40 -5.45 -13.31 -10.97
CA GLU A 40 -4.82 -12.25 -11.76
C GLU A 40 -5.84 -11.15 -12.05
N VAL A 41 -5.36 -9.91 -12.09
CA VAL A 41 -6.15 -8.76 -12.56
C VAL A 41 -5.90 -8.57 -14.05
N MET A 42 -6.98 -8.51 -14.81
CA MET A 42 -7.03 -8.34 -16.26
C MET A 42 -7.79 -7.06 -16.59
N MET A 43 -7.49 -6.47 -17.74
CA MET A 43 -8.29 -5.41 -18.36
C MET A 43 -9.73 -5.89 -18.63
N PRO A 44 -10.70 -4.99 -18.88
CA PRO A 44 -12.08 -5.35 -19.23
C PRO A 44 -12.24 -6.38 -20.36
N ASP A 45 -11.25 -6.49 -21.26
CA ASP A 45 -11.24 -7.48 -22.34
C ASP A 45 -11.08 -8.94 -21.85
N GLY A 46 -10.72 -9.14 -20.59
CA GLY A 46 -10.53 -10.44 -19.95
C GLY A 46 -9.29 -11.22 -20.41
N VAL A 47 -8.44 -10.64 -21.27
CA VAL A 47 -7.29 -11.30 -21.88
C VAL A 47 -5.98 -10.56 -21.60
N THR A 48 -6.00 -9.23 -21.64
CA THR A 48 -4.82 -8.40 -21.41
C THR A 48 -4.58 -8.26 -19.89
N PRO A 49 -3.41 -8.64 -19.36
CA PRO A 49 -3.09 -8.38 -17.96
C PRO A 49 -3.15 -6.88 -17.66
N HIS A 50 -3.72 -6.52 -16.52
CA HIS A 50 -3.66 -5.14 -16.04
C HIS A 50 -2.21 -4.73 -15.74
N GLU A 51 -1.84 -3.46 -15.88
CA GLU A 51 -0.46 -3.01 -15.68
C GLU A 51 0.07 -3.29 -14.27
N SER A 52 -0.81 -3.26 -13.27
CA SER A 52 -0.51 -3.59 -11.87
C SER A 52 -0.34 -5.11 -11.62
N ASN A 53 -0.59 -5.96 -12.62
CA ASN A 53 -0.53 -7.41 -12.48
C ASN A 53 0.93 -7.90 -12.59
N SER A 54 1.67 -7.76 -11.49
CA SER A 54 3.06 -8.22 -11.39
C SER A 54 3.21 -9.75 -11.52
N ARG A 55 2.15 -10.53 -11.24
CA ARG A 55 2.19 -11.98 -11.45
C ARG A 55 2.37 -12.34 -12.92
N ALA A 56 1.78 -11.57 -13.84
CA ALA A 56 1.89 -11.81 -15.27
C ALA A 56 3.32 -11.62 -15.81
N THR A 57 4.20 -10.92 -15.09
CA THR A 57 5.60 -10.71 -15.48
C THR A 57 6.54 -11.82 -14.98
N ILE A 58 6.05 -12.70 -14.11
CA ILE A 58 6.83 -13.82 -13.57
C ILE A 58 7.02 -14.89 -14.67
N LEU A 59 8.29 -15.17 -15.00
CA LEU A 59 8.64 -16.31 -15.84
C LEU A 59 8.19 -17.59 -15.16
N ASP A 60 7.38 -18.40 -15.84
CA ASP A 60 6.87 -19.66 -15.31
C ASP A 60 7.93 -20.76 -15.44
N ASP A 61 8.64 -21.02 -14.34
CA ASP A 61 9.69 -22.03 -14.26
C ASP A 61 9.38 -22.96 -13.09
N GLU A 62 8.83 -24.14 -13.39
CA GLU A 62 8.48 -25.18 -12.41
C GLU A 62 9.70 -25.76 -11.69
N ASP A 63 10.88 -25.66 -12.31
CA ASP A 63 12.14 -26.17 -11.82
C ASP A 63 12.91 -25.14 -10.96
N ALA A 64 12.49 -23.87 -10.99
CA ALA A 64 12.98 -22.83 -10.09
C ALA A 64 12.34 -23.00 -8.70
N TRP A 65 13.18 -23.10 -7.68
CA TRP A 65 12.77 -23.25 -6.30
C TRP A 65 13.11 -21.97 -5.53
N PHE A 66 12.15 -21.50 -4.73
CA PHE A 66 12.27 -20.30 -3.93
C PHE A 66 11.87 -20.57 -2.49
N GLY A 67 12.67 -20.09 -1.55
CA GLY A 67 12.36 -20.04 -0.12
C GLY A 67 12.36 -18.60 0.34
N PHE A 68 11.18 -18.04 0.60
CA PHE A 68 11.04 -16.66 1.06
C PHE A 68 10.98 -16.62 2.59
N GLU A 69 11.83 -15.82 3.20
CA GLU A 69 11.88 -15.55 4.63
C GLU A 69 11.21 -14.20 4.89
N GLN A 70 9.92 -14.18 5.20
CA GLN A 70 9.16 -12.95 5.38
C GLN A 70 9.30 -12.43 6.81
N GLU A 71 10.06 -11.36 6.98
CA GLU A 71 10.12 -10.62 8.25
C GLU A 71 9.00 -9.57 8.32
N TYR A 72 8.47 -9.33 9.50
CA TYR A 72 7.42 -8.34 9.75
C TYR A 72 7.38 -7.95 11.23
N PHE A 73 6.73 -6.82 11.53
CA PHE A 73 6.42 -6.44 12.90
C PHE A 73 4.92 -6.54 13.16
N PHE A 74 4.55 -7.02 14.35
CA PHE A 74 3.22 -6.74 14.89
C PHE A 74 3.16 -5.30 15.35
N TYR A 75 2.11 -4.57 14.97
CA TYR A 75 1.88 -3.18 15.36
C TYR A 75 0.55 -3.04 16.10
N LYS A 76 0.55 -2.20 17.13
CA LYS A 76 -0.65 -1.82 17.85
C LYS A 76 -0.52 -0.38 18.32
N ASP A 77 -1.57 0.41 18.09
CA ASP A 77 -1.60 1.83 18.48
C ASP A 77 -0.40 2.62 17.91
N GLY A 78 0.00 2.31 16.67
CA GLY A 78 1.10 2.97 15.96
C GLY A 78 2.51 2.60 16.44
N ARG A 79 2.67 1.56 17.27
CA ARG A 79 3.99 1.10 17.76
C ARG A 79 4.15 -0.42 17.64
N PRO A 80 5.39 -0.94 17.55
CA PRO A 80 5.61 -2.37 17.59
C PRO A 80 5.09 -3.00 18.88
N LEU A 81 4.48 -4.18 18.76
CA LEU A 81 3.91 -4.92 19.87
C LEU A 81 4.96 -5.21 20.94
N GLY A 82 4.67 -4.81 22.18
CA GLY A 82 5.57 -4.97 23.32
C GLY A 82 6.57 -3.84 23.52
N PHE A 83 6.55 -2.79 22.68
CA PHE A 83 7.19 -1.51 23.00
C PHE A 83 6.36 -0.75 24.05
N PRO A 84 7.01 0.05 24.92
CA PRO A 84 6.28 0.96 25.81
C PRO A 84 5.62 2.09 25.01
N GLU A 85 4.58 2.70 25.60
CA GLU A 85 3.87 3.88 25.04
C GLU A 85 4.84 5.02 24.69
N SER A 86 5.90 5.18 25.50
CA SER A 86 6.99 6.12 25.24
C SER A 86 8.35 5.44 25.45
N GLY A 87 9.31 5.80 24.59
CA GLY A 87 10.66 5.22 24.60
C GLY A 87 10.74 3.85 23.93
N TYR A 88 11.72 3.06 24.35
CA TYR A 88 12.08 1.79 23.74
C TYR A 88 12.17 0.68 24.80
N PRO A 89 11.97 -0.60 24.43
CA PRO A 89 12.28 -1.71 25.31
C PRO A 89 13.81 -1.84 25.48
N ALA A 90 14.26 -2.87 26.23
CA ALA A 90 15.70 -3.15 26.33
C ALA A 90 16.31 -3.38 24.93
N PRO A 91 17.60 -3.07 24.72
CA PRO A 91 18.24 -3.22 23.40
C PRO A 91 18.06 -4.62 22.78
N GLN A 92 18.16 -4.67 21.45
CA GLN A 92 18.11 -5.90 20.66
C GLN A 92 19.14 -6.94 21.14
N GLY A 93 18.82 -8.22 20.91
CA GLY A 93 19.68 -9.34 21.32
C GLY A 93 18.93 -10.49 22.01
N PRO A 94 18.20 -10.26 23.12
CA PRO A 94 17.50 -11.33 23.84
C PRO A 94 16.19 -11.78 23.16
N TYR A 95 15.76 -11.10 22.09
CA TYR A 95 14.48 -11.34 21.43
C TYR A 95 14.56 -12.43 20.36
N TYR A 96 15.68 -12.53 19.63
CA TYR A 96 15.88 -13.52 18.58
C TYR A 96 15.71 -14.94 19.13
N THR A 97 14.76 -15.70 18.57
CA THR A 97 14.35 -17.03 19.07
C THR A 97 13.99 -17.07 20.57
N GLY A 98 13.67 -15.92 21.15
CA GLY A 98 13.48 -15.74 22.58
C GLY A 98 12.27 -16.50 23.11
N VAL A 99 12.40 -17.02 24.34
CA VAL A 99 11.30 -17.68 25.07
C VAL A 99 10.97 -16.89 26.33
N GLY A 100 9.69 -16.91 26.72
CA GLY A 100 9.18 -16.28 27.94
C GLY A 100 8.55 -14.90 27.70
N TYR A 101 7.58 -14.56 28.55
CA TYR A 101 6.76 -13.35 28.46
C TYR A 101 7.57 -12.06 28.27
N LYS A 102 8.70 -11.94 28.98
CA LYS A 102 9.60 -10.78 28.88
C LYS A 102 10.07 -10.51 27.44
N ASN A 103 10.31 -11.57 26.67
CA ASN A 103 10.90 -11.49 25.34
C ASN A 103 9.83 -11.42 24.24
N VAL A 104 8.77 -12.22 24.35
CA VAL A 104 7.77 -12.39 23.27
C VAL A 104 6.40 -11.78 23.54
N GLY A 105 6.17 -11.27 24.74
CA GLY A 105 4.87 -10.70 25.14
C GLY A 105 3.81 -11.75 25.45
N ASP A 106 2.57 -11.30 25.46
CA ASP A 106 1.36 -12.03 25.80
C ASP A 106 0.77 -12.82 24.63
N VAL A 107 0.75 -12.23 23.43
CA VAL A 107 -0.07 -12.75 22.32
C VAL A 107 0.71 -13.08 21.05
N ALA A 108 1.87 -12.48 20.81
CA ALA A 108 2.59 -12.59 19.53
C ALA A 108 2.82 -14.04 19.09
N ARG A 109 3.38 -14.88 19.98
CA ARG A 109 3.66 -16.29 19.69
C ARG A 109 2.39 -17.08 19.34
N LYS A 110 1.28 -16.80 20.02
CA LYS A 110 -0.01 -17.46 19.75
C LYS A 110 -0.46 -17.17 18.32
N ILE A 111 -0.38 -15.91 17.89
CA ILE A 111 -0.74 -15.51 16.53
C ILE A 111 0.14 -16.19 15.50
N VAL A 112 1.46 -16.25 15.74
CA VAL A 112 2.40 -16.88 14.81
C VAL A 112 2.17 -18.39 14.67
N GLU A 113 1.90 -19.09 15.78
CA GLU A 113 1.58 -20.52 15.75
C GLU A 113 0.21 -20.78 15.07
N GLU A 114 -0.80 -19.95 15.32
CA GLU A 114 -2.10 -20.04 14.65
C GLU A 114 -2.02 -19.74 13.14
N HIS A 115 -1.17 -18.78 12.75
CA HIS A 115 -0.90 -18.47 11.34
C HIS A 115 -0.23 -19.63 10.60
N LEU A 116 0.76 -20.27 11.23
CA LEU A 116 1.39 -21.49 10.72
C LEU A 116 0.34 -22.58 10.47
N ASP A 117 -0.51 -22.85 11.45
CA ASP A 117 -1.57 -23.87 11.35
C ASP A 117 -2.56 -23.54 10.22
N GLN A 118 -2.96 -22.27 10.08
CA GLN A 118 -3.82 -21.83 8.97
C GLN A 118 -3.15 -22.01 7.61
N CYS A 119 -1.88 -21.69 7.48
CA CYS A 119 -1.14 -21.88 6.24
C CYS A 119 -1.05 -23.36 5.85
N LEU A 120 -0.71 -24.23 6.81
CA LEU A 120 -0.65 -25.68 6.57
C LEU A 120 -2.02 -26.24 6.19
N ALA A 121 -3.10 -25.82 6.87
CA ALA A 121 -4.46 -26.20 6.54
C ALA A 121 -4.91 -25.72 5.15
N ALA A 122 -4.41 -24.57 4.69
CA ALA A 122 -4.61 -24.05 3.35
C ALA A 122 -3.73 -24.76 2.28
N GLY A 123 -2.85 -25.69 2.67
CA GLY A 123 -1.93 -26.38 1.76
C GLY A 123 -0.75 -25.52 1.29
N ILE A 124 -0.46 -24.42 1.99
CA ILE A 124 0.72 -23.59 1.77
C ILE A 124 1.93 -24.34 2.34
N ASN A 125 3.04 -24.38 1.60
CA ASN A 125 4.24 -25.08 2.03
C ASN A 125 5.08 -24.19 2.95
N HIS A 126 4.62 -24.11 4.19
CA HIS A 126 5.20 -23.30 5.25
C HIS A 126 6.27 -24.11 6.00
N GLU A 127 7.53 -23.66 5.96
CA GLU A 127 8.69 -24.43 6.43
C GLU A 127 9.12 -24.09 7.86
N GLY A 128 8.76 -22.91 8.37
CA GLY A 128 9.14 -22.54 9.72
C GLY A 128 8.66 -21.16 10.16
N ILE A 129 8.86 -20.90 11.45
CA ILE A 129 8.59 -19.64 12.14
C ILE A 129 9.74 -19.34 13.09
N ASN A 130 10.06 -18.06 13.31
CA ASN A 130 10.95 -17.67 14.40
C ASN A 130 10.65 -16.22 14.86
N ALA A 131 11.03 -15.92 16.11
CA ALA A 131 11.06 -14.55 16.61
C ALA A 131 12.36 -13.88 16.17
N GLU A 132 12.27 -12.66 15.68
CA GLU A 132 13.39 -11.95 15.08
C GLU A 132 14.16 -11.09 16.11
N VAL A 133 15.21 -10.41 15.64
CA VAL A 133 16.17 -9.66 16.47
C VAL A 133 15.51 -8.52 17.26
N ALA A 134 14.51 -7.84 16.69
CA ALA A 134 13.78 -6.77 17.38
C ALA A 134 12.54 -7.29 18.12
N LYS A 135 12.19 -6.63 19.23
CA LYS A 135 10.98 -6.98 19.98
C LYS A 135 9.73 -6.70 19.14
N GLY A 136 8.84 -7.68 19.05
CA GLY A 136 7.62 -7.59 18.22
C GLY A 136 7.85 -7.91 16.75
N GLN A 137 9.10 -8.19 16.35
CA GLN A 137 9.46 -8.67 15.01
C GLN A 137 9.43 -10.19 14.94
N TRP A 138 8.92 -10.72 13.85
CA TRP A 138 8.79 -12.15 13.60
C TRP A 138 9.07 -12.46 12.14
N GLU A 139 9.35 -13.74 11.88
CA GLU A 139 9.59 -14.26 10.56
C GLU A 139 8.81 -15.56 10.33
N PHE A 140 8.33 -15.74 9.10
CA PHE A 140 7.88 -17.04 8.60
C PHE A 140 8.53 -17.38 7.26
N GLN A 141 8.73 -18.67 6.99
CA GLN A 141 9.35 -19.12 5.74
C GLN A 141 8.39 -19.93 4.88
N ILE A 142 8.28 -19.57 3.60
CA ILE A 142 7.51 -20.31 2.59
C ILE A 142 8.46 -20.87 1.54
N PHE A 143 8.35 -22.16 1.24
CA PHE A 143 9.12 -22.80 0.18
C PHE A 143 8.23 -23.24 -0.98
N GLY A 144 8.45 -22.64 -2.14
CA GLY A 144 7.74 -22.98 -3.38
C GLY A 144 8.65 -23.68 -4.39
N LYS A 145 8.13 -24.77 -4.97
CA LYS A 145 8.65 -25.37 -6.20
C LYS A 145 7.84 -24.81 -7.37
N GLY A 146 8.50 -24.04 -8.23
CA GLY A 146 7.85 -23.24 -9.25
C GLY A 146 7.84 -21.76 -8.87
N SER A 147 8.31 -20.90 -9.77
CA SER A 147 8.37 -19.45 -9.57
C SER A 147 7.01 -18.82 -9.23
N LYS A 148 5.98 -19.05 -10.05
CA LYS A 148 4.63 -18.53 -9.80
C LYS A 148 4.00 -19.13 -8.56
N LYS A 149 4.19 -20.43 -8.33
CA LYS A 149 3.65 -21.11 -7.15
C LYS A 149 4.26 -20.54 -5.86
N ALA A 150 5.56 -20.27 -5.85
CA ALA A 150 6.23 -19.64 -4.71
C ALA A 150 5.65 -18.24 -4.44
N ALA A 151 5.47 -17.43 -5.49
CA ALA A 151 4.86 -16.11 -5.40
C ALA A 151 3.40 -16.15 -4.91
N ASP A 152 2.60 -17.11 -5.41
CA ASP A 152 1.21 -17.27 -4.98
C ASP A 152 1.11 -17.64 -3.50
N GLN A 153 1.98 -18.54 -3.04
CA GLN A 153 1.97 -19.01 -1.65
C GLN A 153 2.41 -17.94 -0.65
N ILE A 154 3.40 -17.10 -0.99
CA ILE A 154 3.78 -16.00 -0.10
C ILE A 154 2.66 -14.95 0.02
N TRP A 155 1.98 -14.62 -1.10
CA TRP A 155 0.82 -13.74 -1.08
C TRP A 155 -0.31 -14.30 -0.21
N MET A 156 -0.58 -15.61 -0.32
CA MET A 156 -1.63 -16.24 0.47
C MET A 156 -1.29 -16.35 1.95
N ALA A 157 -0.02 -16.60 2.28
CA ALA A 157 0.44 -16.58 3.66
C ALA A 157 0.27 -15.18 4.28
N ARG A 158 0.62 -14.10 3.55
CA ARG A 158 0.39 -12.71 4.02
C ARG A 158 -1.09 -12.40 4.23
N TYR A 159 -1.96 -12.79 3.28
CA TYR A 159 -3.40 -12.60 3.42
C TYR A 159 -3.96 -13.29 4.66
N LEU A 160 -3.58 -14.54 4.91
CA LEU A 160 -3.99 -15.28 6.11
C LEU A 160 -3.47 -14.62 7.40
N LEU A 161 -2.24 -14.11 7.39
CA LEU A 161 -1.68 -13.39 8.55
C LEU A 161 -2.49 -12.13 8.85
N LEU A 162 -2.69 -11.26 7.85
CA LEU A 162 -3.45 -10.02 8.00
C LEU A 162 -4.88 -10.30 8.48
N ARG A 163 -5.57 -11.26 7.85
CA ARG A 163 -6.94 -11.65 8.22
C ARG A 163 -7.00 -12.22 9.64
N LEU A 164 -5.99 -12.99 10.06
CA LEU A 164 -5.93 -13.50 11.43
C LEU A 164 -5.79 -12.37 12.43
N THR A 165 -4.89 -11.41 12.18
CA THR A 165 -4.60 -10.34 13.15
C THR A 165 -5.73 -9.33 13.33
N GLU A 166 -6.64 -9.22 12.35
CA GLU A 166 -7.92 -8.49 12.51
C GLU A 166 -8.66 -8.91 13.79
N THR A 167 -8.70 -10.21 14.10
CA THR A 167 -9.39 -10.74 15.30
C THR A 167 -8.73 -10.36 16.62
N TYR A 168 -7.46 -9.95 16.56
CA TYR A 168 -6.66 -9.51 17.70
C TYR A 168 -6.57 -7.98 17.81
N GLY A 169 -7.07 -7.23 16.82
CA GLY A 169 -6.90 -5.78 16.74
C GLY A 169 -5.42 -5.39 16.69
N ILE A 170 -4.64 -6.12 15.89
CA ILE A 170 -3.21 -5.94 15.69
C ILE A 170 -2.96 -5.81 14.18
N ASP A 171 -2.14 -4.84 13.81
CA ASP A 171 -1.71 -4.62 12.43
C ASP A 171 -0.39 -5.35 12.15
N ILE A 172 -0.09 -5.56 10.87
CA ILE A 172 1.21 -6.07 10.42
C ILE A 172 1.92 -4.97 9.65
N GLU A 173 3.17 -4.70 10.03
CA GLU A 173 4.04 -3.76 9.36
C GLU A 173 5.14 -4.52 8.59
N PHE A 174 5.09 -4.39 7.26
CA PHE A 174 6.05 -5.01 6.32
C PHE A 174 7.13 -4.04 5.83
N HIS A 175 7.04 -2.75 6.17
CA HIS A 175 8.00 -1.74 5.76
C HIS A 175 9.42 -2.13 6.17
N CYS A 176 10.38 -1.86 5.29
CA CYS A 176 11.74 -2.38 5.40
C CYS A 176 12.53 -1.81 6.59
N LYS A 177 12.13 -0.65 7.11
CA LYS A 177 12.75 0.04 8.25
C LYS A 177 11.69 0.83 9.02
N PRO A 178 10.77 0.16 9.74
CA PRO A 178 9.56 0.81 10.25
C PRO A 178 9.83 1.73 11.47
N LEU A 179 11.01 1.60 12.07
CA LEU A 179 11.49 2.45 13.17
C LEU A 179 12.46 3.55 12.71
N GLY A 180 12.57 3.81 11.40
CA GLY A 180 13.43 4.87 10.84
C GLY A 180 14.92 4.67 11.12
N ASP A 181 15.68 5.77 11.17
CA ASP A 181 17.12 5.75 11.46
C ASP A 181 17.38 5.57 12.98
N THR A 182 17.03 4.40 13.48
CA THR A 182 17.27 3.97 14.86
C THR A 182 18.11 2.69 14.88
N ASP A 183 18.63 2.34 16.07
CA ASP A 183 19.43 1.14 16.32
C ASP A 183 18.60 -0.17 16.37
N TRP A 184 17.45 -0.18 15.68
CA TRP A 184 16.54 -1.32 15.57
C TRP A 184 16.66 -1.99 14.20
N ASN A 185 16.54 -3.31 14.13
CA ASN A 185 16.59 -4.02 12.84
C ASN A 185 15.42 -3.62 11.95
N GLY A 186 15.66 -3.70 10.64
CA GLY A 186 14.61 -3.58 9.62
C GLY A 186 13.99 -4.95 9.31
N SER A 187 13.01 -4.97 8.41
CA SER A 187 12.37 -6.19 7.90
C SER A 187 12.79 -6.47 6.46
N GLY A 188 13.38 -7.64 6.22
CA GLY A 188 13.69 -8.17 4.90
C GLY A 188 12.64 -9.13 4.36
N MET A 189 12.85 -9.55 3.11
CA MET A 189 12.30 -10.81 2.60
C MET A 189 13.43 -11.60 1.95
N HIS A 190 14.28 -12.25 2.75
CA HIS A 190 15.40 -12.99 2.17
C HIS A 190 14.87 -14.05 1.21
N CYS A 191 15.49 -14.14 0.03
CA CYS A 191 15.07 -15.01 -1.03
C CYS A 191 16.13 -16.08 -1.24
N ASN A 192 15.89 -17.26 -0.68
CA ASN A 192 16.63 -18.45 -1.03
C ASN A 192 16.19 -18.90 -2.42
N PHE A 193 17.13 -19.08 -3.35
CA PHE A 193 16.78 -19.48 -4.71
C PHE A 193 17.70 -20.56 -5.24
N SER A 194 17.14 -21.38 -6.13
CA SER A 194 17.86 -22.45 -6.79
C SER A 194 17.17 -22.86 -8.08
N THR A 195 17.92 -22.97 -9.17
CA THR A 195 17.43 -23.59 -10.41
C THR A 195 17.83 -25.06 -10.45
N LYS A 196 17.18 -25.86 -11.32
CA LYS A 196 17.59 -27.25 -11.52
C LYS A 196 19.08 -27.37 -11.88
N PHE A 197 19.59 -26.47 -12.72
CA PHE A 197 21.02 -26.45 -13.05
C PHE A 197 21.89 -26.24 -11.81
N MET A 198 21.53 -25.31 -10.93
CA MET A 198 22.26 -25.09 -9.66
C MET A 198 22.25 -26.31 -8.74
N ARG A 199 21.19 -27.13 -8.75
CA ARG A 199 21.08 -28.31 -7.87
C ARG A 199 21.80 -29.52 -8.43
N GLU A 200 21.72 -29.75 -9.74
CA GLU A 200 22.18 -30.98 -10.37
C GLU A 200 23.60 -30.85 -10.97
N VAL A 201 23.88 -29.70 -11.59
CA VAL A 201 25.12 -29.48 -12.37
C VAL A 201 26.09 -28.51 -11.68
N GLY A 202 25.62 -27.33 -11.28
CA GLY A 202 26.36 -26.32 -10.51
C GLY A 202 27.78 -26.03 -11.02
N GLY A 203 28.72 -25.93 -10.07
CA GLY A 203 30.13 -25.73 -10.34
C GLY A 203 30.61 -24.28 -10.16
N LYS A 204 31.87 -24.14 -9.72
CA LYS A 204 32.47 -22.84 -9.37
C LYS A 204 32.40 -21.82 -10.52
N ALA A 205 32.69 -22.25 -11.75
CA ALA A 205 32.67 -21.37 -12.92
C ALA A 205 31.25 -20.82 -13.22
N TYR A 206 30.22 -21.66 -13.06
CA TYR A 206 28.83 -21.22 -13.19
C TYR A 206 28.46 -20.24 -12.08
N PHE A 207 28.82 -20.54 -10.83
CA PHE A 207 28.61 -19.65 -9.70
C PHE A 207 29.26 -18.26 -9.91
N GLU A 208 30.52 -18.21 -10.33
CA GLU A 208 31.23 -16.95 -10.60
C GLU A 208 30.56 -16.15 -11.73
N ALA A 209 30.13 -16.83 -12.81
CA ALA A 209 29.38 -16.20 -13.89
C ALA A 209 28.02 -15.67 -13.43
N LEU A 210 27.32 -16.40 -12.56
CA LEU A 210 26.05 -15.99 -11.96
C LEU A 210 26.23 -14.73 -11.10
N MET A 211 27.23 -14.71 -10.21
CA MET A 211 27.52 -13.53 -9.37
C MET A 211 27.89 -12.30 -10.22
N ALA A 212 28.60 -12.49 -11.34
CA ALA A 212 28.88 -11.41 -12.27
C ALA A 212 27.61 -10.84 -12.92
N GLN A 213 26.59 -11.67 -13.19
CA GLN A 213 25.28 -11.17 -13.66
C GLN A 213 24.52 -10.42 -12.56
N PHE A 214 24.58 -10.90 -11.32
CA PHE A 214 23.96 -10.20 -10.20
C PHE A 214 24.56 -8.80 -9.97
N ASP A 215 25.88 -8.66 -10.10
CA ASP A 215 26.59 -7.38 -10.04
C ASP A 215 26.19 -6.45 -11.19
N LYS A 216 26.24 -6.97 -12.43
CA LYS A 216 25.89 -6.22 -13.64
C LYS A 216 24.48 -5.64 -13.59
N ASN A 217 23.51 -6.41 -13.09
CA ASN A 217 22.09 -6.02 -13.05
C ASN A 217 21.67 -5.50 -11.67
N LEU A 218 22.61 -5.01 -10.84
CA LEU A 218 22.32 -4.56 -9.48
C LEU A 218 21.21 -3.51 -9.42
N MET A 219 21.29 -2.47 -10.24
CA MET A 219 20.32 -1.35 -10.19
C MET A 219 18.93 -1.78 -10.66
N ASP A 220 18.85 -2.63 -11.68
CA ASP A 220 17.57 -3.18 -12.16
C ASP A 220 16.90 -4.04 -11.08
N HIS A 221 17.68 -4.84 -10.34
CA HIS A 221 17.18 -5.59 -9.19
C HIS A 221 16.71 -4.67 -8.06
N ILE A 222 17.51 -3.68 -7.66
CA ILE A 222 17.16 -2.74 -6.58
C ILE A 222 15.86 -1.99 -6.90
N ALA A 223 15.65 -1.60 -8.17
CA ALA A 223 14.44 -0.90 -8.60
C ALA A 223 13.13 -1.69 -8.37
N VAL A 224 13.21 -3.02 -8.29
CA VAL A 224 12.04 -3.90 -8.12
C VAL A 224 12.03 -4.67 -6.80
N TYR A 225 13.00 -4.41 -5.92
CA TYR A 225 13.12 -5.08 -4.61
C TYR A 225 12.34 -4.42 -3.49
N GLY A 226 11.51 -3.43 -3.82
CA GLY A 226 10.60 -2.71 -2.93
C GLY A 226 11.07 -1.27 -2.64
N PRO A 227 10.14 -0.38 -2.22
CA PRO A 227 10.44 1.01 -1.93
C PRO A 227 11.32 1.16 -0.67
N ASP A 228 12.02 2.30 -0.57
CA ASP A 228 12.80 2.69 0.60
C ASP A 228 13.91 1.71 1.02
N ASN A 229 14.27 0.76 0.15
CA ASN A 229 15.24 -0.28 0.48
C ASN A 229 16.63 0.30 0.80
N ASP A 230 16.95 1.50 0.32
CA ASP A 230 18.16 2.25 0.65
C ASP A 230 18.23 2.63 2.15
N LYS A 231 17.08 2.79 2.82
CA LYS A 231 16.99 3.02 4.28
C LYS A 231 17.35 1.78 5.09
N ARG A 232 17.14 0.59 4.52
CA ARG A 232 17.49 -0.71 5.14
C ARG A 232 18.91 -1.13 4.76
N LEU A 233 19.23 -1.16 3.47
CA LEU A 233 20.48 -1.61 2.87
C LEU A 233 21.60 -0.58 3.00
N THR A 234 22.05 -0.39 4.23
CA THR A 234 23.05 0.63 4.62
C THR A 234 24.45 0.06 4.85
N GLY A 235 24.58 -1.28 4.86
CA GLY A 235 25.81 -1.95 5.31
C GLY A 235 25.85 -2.21 6.82
N LYS A 236 24.84 -1.75 7.57
CA LYS A 236 24.67 -1.99 9.02
C LYS A 236 23.57 -3.02 9.28
N HIS A 237 23.47 -3.51 10.51
CA HIS A 237 22.39 -4.41 10.96
C HIS A 237 22.21 -5.63 10.04
N GLU A 238 23.31 -6.30 9.72
CA GLU A 238 23.30 -7.51 8.87
C GLU A 238 22.78 -7.29 7.44
N THR A 239 22.99 -6.09 6.88
CA THR A 239 22.67 -5.78 5.48
C THR A 239 23.90 -5.37 4.69
N ALA A 240 23.83 -5.49 3.37
CA ALA A 240 24.78 -4.90 2.43
C ALA A 240 24.35 -3.48 2.03
N PRO A 241 25.27 -2.58 1.62
CA PRO A 241 24.91 -1.31 1.01
C PRO A 241 24.16 -1.49 -0.31
N TRP A 242 23.07 -0.74 -0.54
CA TRP A 242 22.20 -0.88 -1.71
C TRP A 242 22.91 -0.67 -3.05
N ASN A 243 23.92 0.20 -3.07
CA ASN A 243 24.63 0.64 -4.28
C ASN A 243 25.89 -0.19 -4.60
N LYS A 244 26.14 -1.28 -3.87
CA LYS A 244 27.31 -2.12 -4.09
C LYS A 244 26.95 -3.59 -3.89
N PHE A 245 27.18 -4.39 -4.92
CA PHE A 245 27.00 -5.82 -4.86
C PHE A 245 28.16 -6.50 -4.14
N SER A 246 27.85 -7.51 -3.32
CA SER A 246 28.83 -8.39 -2.70
C SER A 246 28.24 -9.78 -2.48
N TYR A 247 29.11 -10.79 -2.41
CA TYR A 247 28.73 -12.13 -1.94
C TYR A 247 29.80 -12.67 -1.00
N GLY A 248 29.39 -13.52 -0.05
CA GLY A 248 30.32 -14.07 0.94
C GLY A 248 29.85 -15.40 1.52
N VAL A 249 30.81 -16.26 1.84
CA VAL A 249 30.54 -17.56 2.45
C VAL A 249 30.19 -17.36 3.91
N ALA A 250 28.96 -17.73 4.29
CA ALA A 250 28.38 -17.49 5.61
C ALA A 250 28.46 -16.01 6.07
N ASP A 251 28.52 -15.07 5.13
CA ASP A 251 28.56 -13.64 5.40
C ASP A 251 27.16 -13.05 5.32
N ARG A 252 26.65 -12.58 6.46
CA ARG A 252 25.36 -11.90 6.55
C ARG A 252 25.46 -10.43 6.08
N GLY A 253 26.64 -9.81 6.10
CA GLY A 253 26.82 -8.45 5.57
C GLY A 253 26.85 -8.37 4.04
N ALA A 254 26.78 -9.51 3.34
CA ALA A 254 26.84 -9.58 1.89
C ALA A 254 25.44 -9.48 1.23
N SER A 255 25.40 -9.05 -0.05
CA SER A 255 24.15 -9.05 -0.82
C SER A 255 23.62 -10.46 -1.05
N ILE A 256 24.50 -11.36 -1.52
CA ILE A 256 24.22 -12.80 -1.63
C ILE A 256 25.02 -13.54 -0.57
N ARG A 257 24.32 -14.20 0.35
CA ARG A 257 24.95 -15.12 1.28
C ARG A 257 25.09 -16.50 0.64
N VAL A 258 26.30 -17.05 0.73
CA VAL A 258 26.64 -18.36 0.19
C VAL A 258 26.75 -19.37 1.36
N PRO A 259 25.87 -20.38 1.45
CA PRO A 259 25.97 -21.40 2.49
C PRO A 259 27.28 -22.18 2.41
N HIS A 260 27.84 -22.58 3.57
CA HIS A 260 29.01 -23.48 3.58
C HIS A 260 28.74 -24.80 2.85
N SER A 261 27.52 -25.32 2.96
CA SER A 261 27.08 -26.54 2.26
C SER A 261 27.15 -26.38 0.75
N PHE A 262 26.82 -25.22 0.20
CA PHE A 262 26.88 -24.94 -1.23
C PHE A 262 28.31 -25.11 -1.77
N VAL A 263 29.30 -24.47 -1.12
CA VAL A 263 30.71 -24.58 -1.51
C VAL A 263 31.24 -26.00 -1.33
N LYS A 264 30.90 -26.66 -0.21
CA LYS A 264 31.30 -28.05 0.07
C LYS A 264 30.71 -29.05 -0.92
N ASN A 265 29.55 -28.72 -1.50
CA ASN A 265 28.84 -29.55 -2.47
C ASN A 265 29.14 -29.11 -3.91
N ASP A 266 30.39 -28.69 -4.18
CA ASP A 266 30.85 -28.29 -5.52
C ASP A 266 30.01 -27.17 -6.15
N TYR A 267 29.65 -26.17 -5.33
CA TYR A 267 28.80 -25.04 -5.73
C TYR A 267 27.44 -25.51 -6.28
N LYS A 268 26.84 -26.52 -5.61
CA LYS A 268 25.50 -27.03 -5.88
C LYS A 268 24.57 -26.84 -4.70
N GLY A 269 23.33 -26.44 -4.99
CA GLY A 269 22.29 -26.21 -4.00
C GLY A 269 21.60 -24.86 -4.20
N TYR A 270 21.49 -24.07 -3.14
CA TYR A 270 20.82 -22.78 -3.14
C TYR A 270 21.74 -21.65 -2.67
N LEU A 271 21.38 -20.44 -3.06
CA LEU A 271 21.96 -19.18 -2.59
C LEU A 271 20.86 -18.35 -1.92
N GLU A 272 21.24 -17.40 -1.09
CA GLU A 272 20.31 -16.52 -0.37
C GLU A 272 20.55 -15.07 -0.81
N ASP A 273 19.59 -14.47 -1.51
CA ASP A 273 19.58 -13.03 -1.78
C ASP A 273 18.93 -12.29 -0.63
N ARG A 274 19.70 -11.43 0.03
CA ARG A 274 19.27 -10.71 1.24
C ARG A 274 18.73 -9.31 0.96
N ARG A 275 18.78 -8.89 -0.31
CA ARG A 275 18.41 -7.54 -0.75
C ARG A 275 16.89 -7.30 -0.89
N PRO A 276 16.03 -8.27 -1.25
CA PRO A 276 14.58 -8.02 -1.31
C PRO A 276 13.99 -7.69 0.07
N LEU A 277 12.89 -6.93 0.09
CA LEU A 277 12.19 -6.54 1.32
C LEU A 277 10.75 -7.09 1.38
N GLY A 278 10.13 -6.96 2.56
CA GLY A 278 8.81 -7.51 2.87
C GLY A 278 7.63 -6.83 2.17
N ALA A 279 7.57 -5.50 2.15
CA ALA A 279 6.56 -4.73 1.42
C ALA A 279 6.88 -4.64 -0.09
N ASN A 280 6.09 -5.33 -0.92
CA ASN A 280 6.07 -5.07 -2.37
C ASN A 280 4.92 -4.12 -2.75
N GLU A 281 4.44 -3.34 -1.79
CA GLU A 281 3.54 -2.24 -2.10
C GLU A 281 4.33 -1.24 -2.94
N GLN A 282 4.07 -1.24 -4.24
CA GLN A 282 4.11 0.01 -4.96
C GLN A 282 3.18 0.92 -4.17
N VAL A 283 3.74 1.91 -3.47
CA VAL A 283 2.97 3.04 -2.99
C VAL A 283 2.30 3.57 -4.25
N VAL A 284 1.02 3.26 -4.44
CA VAL A 284 0.23 3.94 -5.44
C VAL A 284 0.19 5.35 -4.92
N GLU A 285 1.02 6.22 -5.49
CA GLU A 285 1.02 7.63 -5.12
C GLU A 285 -0.39 8.15 -5.37
N ILE A 286 -1.13 8.37 -4.29
CA ILE A 286 -2.43 9.01 -4.36
C ILE A 286 -2.12 10.44 -4.76
N GLU A 287 -2.48 10.82 -5.97
CA GLU A 287 -2.30 12.18 -6.42
C GLU A 287 -3.18 13.10 -5.55
N THR A 288 -2.54 14.02 -4.82
CA THR A 288 -3.23 14.88 -3.85
C THR A 288 -3.07 16.37 -4.16
N VAL A 289 -4.06 17.13 -3.74
CA VAL A 289 -4.02 18.60 -3.68
C VAL A 289 -3.80 19.00 -2.21
N PRO A 290 -2.69 19.67 -1.87
CA PRO A 290 -2.45 20.13 -0.50
C PRO A 290 -3.57 21.03 0.00
N THR A 291 -3.93 20.91 1.27
CA THR A 291 -4.99 21.75 1.87
C THR A 291 -4.51 23.17 2.17
N GLY A 292 -3.20 23.42 2.07
CA GLY A 292 -2.54 24.64 2.55
C GLY A 292 -2.26 24.63 4.06
N SER A 293 -2.67 23.57 4.77
CA SER A 293 -2.39 23.34 6.18
C SER A 293 -1.52 22.10 6.35
N LEU A 294 -0.22 22.31 6.62
CA LEU A 294 0.73 21.22 6.81
C LEU A 294 0.29 20.21 7.89
N GLY A 295 -0.28 20.71 8.99
CA GLY A 295 -0.78 19.85 10.06
C GLY A 295 -1.93 18.96 9.62
N LEU A 296 -2.83 19.46 8.77
CA LEU A 296 -3.93 18.69 8.23
C LEU A 296 -3.44 17.70 7.15
N ASP A 297 -2.55 18.14 6.26
CA ASP A 297 -1.97 17.28 5.21
C ASP A 297 -1.22 16.08 5.81
N ILE A 298 -0.50 16.28 6.92
CA ILE A 298 0.13 15.20 7.68
C ILE A 298 -0.93 14.30 8.33
N ALA A 299 -1.96 14.87 8.96
CA ALA A 299 -2.99 14.10 9.64
C ALA A 299 -3.83 13.25 8.67
N LEU A 300 -3.99 13.69 7.43
CA LEU A 300 -4.65 12.93 6.37
C LEU A 300 -3.83 11.73 5.88
N GLY A 301 -2.53 11.65 6.21
CA GLY A 301 -1.65 10.53 5.88
C GLY A 301 -1.27 10.41 4.40
N VAL A 302 -1.95 11.13 3.51
CA VAL A 302 -1.75 11.11 2.06
C VAL A 302 -1.22 12.44 1.50
N GLY A 303 -0.89 13.40 2.37
CA GLY A 303 -0.27 14.67 1.99
C GLY A 303 -1.22 15.73 1.42
N GLY A 304 -2.53 15.53 1.54
CA GLY A 304 -3.54 16.48 1.09
C GLY A 304 -4.89 15.82 0.79
N LEU A 305 -5.72 16.51 0.03
CA LEU A 305 -7.00 16.03 -0.46
C LEU A 305 -6.79 15.11 -1.69
N PRO A 306 -7.30 13.86 -1.67
CA PRO A 306 -7.14 12.94 -2.80
C PRO A 306 -7.91 13.41 -4.04
N ARG A 307 -7.26 13.37 -5.20
CA ARG A 307 -7.91 13.67 -6.49
C ARG A 307 -8.95 12.61 -6.85
N GLY A 308 -9.96 13.01 -7.62
CA GLY A 308 -11.04 12.12 -8.07
C GLY A 308 -12.02 11.70 -6.97
N ARG A 309 -12.01 12.36 -5.81
CA ARG A 309 -12.90 12.06 -4.68
C ARG A 309 -13.80 13.27 -4.37
N ILE A 310 -15.01 12.99 -3.90
CA ILE A 310 -15.88 14.00 -3.28
C ILE A 310 -15.47 14.13 -1.82
N ILE A 311 -15.24 15.36 -1.36
CA ILE A 311 -14.76 15.66 -0.01
C ILE A 311 -15.74 16.64 0.64
N GLU A 312 -16.28 16.26 1.78
CA GLU A 312 -17.19 17.10 2.56
C GLU A 312 -16.45 17.79 3.71
N ILE A 313 -16.48 19.13 3.72
CA ILE A 313 -15.94 19.95 4.81
C ILE A 313 -17.11 20.48 5.62
N TYR A 314 -17.36 19.90 6.80
CA TYR A 314 -18.47 20.28 7.68
C TYR A 314 -17.99 20.89 9.00
N GLY A 315 -18.83 21.72 9.62
CA GLY A 315 -18.52 22.35 10.90
C GLY A 315 -19.36 23.59 11.17
N PRO A 316 -19.34 24.14 12.41
CA PRO A 316 -20.09 25.33 12.78
C PRO A 316 -19.82 26.54 11.89
N GLU A 317 -20.71 27.52 11.91
CA GLU A 317 -20.47 28.81 11.25
C GLU A 317 -19.15 29.42 11.75
N SER A 318 -18.42 30.11 10.86
CA SER A 318 -17.11 30.71 11.15
C SER A 318 -15.99 29.73 11.58
N SER A 319 -16.11 28.43 11.30
CA SER A 319 -15.06 27.43 11.58
C SER A 319 -13.93 27.36 10.53
N GLY A 320 -13.95 28.21 9.50
CA GLY A 320 -12.90 28.26 8.46
C GLY A 320 -13.10 27.31 7.27
N LYS A 321 -14.32 26.80 7.03
CA LYS A 321 -14.64 25.89 5.91
C LYS A 321 -14.28 26.49 4.54
N THR A 322 -14.86 27.64 4.22
CA THR A 322 -14.58 28.39 2.99
C THR A 322 -13.11 28.79 2.90
N THR A 323 -12.49 29.17 4.01
CA THR A 323 -11.05 29.48 4.07
C THR A 323 -10.20 28.27 3.65
N LEU A 324 -10.52 27.08 4.15
CA LEU A 324 -9.82 25.84 3.79
C LEU A 324 -10.03 25.47 2.32
N ALA A 325 -11.25 25.64 1.80
CA ALA A 325 -11.56 25.42 0.39
C ALA A 325 -10.76 26.38 -0.51
N LEU A 326 -10.69 27.67 -0.17
CA LEU A 326 -9.90 28.66 -0.91
C LEU A 326 -8.39 28.39 -0.84
N HIS A 327 -7.87 27.91 0.29
CA HIS A 327 -6.47 27.46 0.37
C HIS A 327 -6.19 26.28 -0.56
N THR A 328 -7.09 25.29 -0.58
CA THR A 328 -6.99 24.14 -1.48
C THR A 328 -6.98 24.59 -2.95
N VAL A 329 -7.87 25.52 -3.33
CA VAL A 329 -7.90 26.12 -4.67
C VAL A 329 -6.57 26.83 -4.98
N ALA A 330 -6.05 27.64 -4.06
CA ALA A 330 -4.78 28.34 -4.24
C ALA A 330 -3.61 27.36 -4.45
N GLU A 331 -3.55 26.27 -3.67
CA GLU A 331 -2.52 25.23 -3.83
C GLU A 331 -2.64 24.47 -5.17
N ALA A 332 -3.86 24.18 -5.63
CA ALA A 332 -4.08 23.59 -6.95
C ALA A 332 -3.64 24.52 -8.08
N GLN A 333 -4.01 25.80 -8.03
CA GLN A 333 -3.62 26.79 -9.03
C GLN A 333 -2.11 27.01 -9.09
N LYS A 334 -1.40 27.00 -7.94
CA LYS A 334 0.08 27.06 -7.89
C LYS A 334 0.75 25.92 -8.67
N LYS A 335 0.10 24.76 -8.75
CA LYS A 335 0.55 23.60 -9.54
C LYS A 335 0.09 23.67 -11.01
N GLY A 336 -0.54 24.76 -11.44
CA GLY A 336 -1.06 24.95 -12.80
C GLY A 336 -2.43 24.30 -13.04
N GLY A 337 -3.13 23.86 -11.99
CA GLY A 337 -4.44 23.24 -12.11
C GLY A 337 -5.57 24.23 -12.36
N ILE A 338 -6.60 23.80 -13.07
CA ILE A 338 -7.80 24.60 -13.35
C ILE A 338 -8.82 24.36 -12.24
N CYS A 339 -9.29 25.44 -11.63
CA CYS A 339 -10.22 25.39 -10.51
C CYS A 339 -11.56 26.05 -10.86
N ALA A 340 -12.61 25.60 -10.20
CA ALA A 340 -13.93 26.19 -10.27
C ALA A 340 -14.57 26.33 -8.89
N PHE A 341 -15.41 27.35 -8.73
CA PHE A 341 -16.10 27.69 -7.49
C PHE A 341 -17.56 28.02 -7.79
N VAL A 342 -18.47 27.21 -7.28
CA VAL A 342 -19.92 27.42 -7.33
C VAL A 342 -20.34 28.04 -6.00
N ASP A 343 -20.56 29.35 -6.01
CA ASP A 343 -20.95 30.16 -4.86
C ASP A 343 -22.49 30.22 -4.78
N ALA A 344 -23.08 29.17 -4.22
CA ALA A 344 -24.51 29.08 -3.99
C ALA A 344 -24.98 30.00 -2.84
N GLU A 345 -24.08 30.39 -1.93
CA GLU A 345 -24.37 31.32 -0.84
C GLU A 345 -24.30 32.80 -1.25
N HIS A 346 -23.78 33.10 -2.45
CA HIS A 346 -23.49 34.47 -2.90
C HIS A 346 -22.61 35.24 -1.91
N ALA A 347 -21.69 34.53 -1.25
CA ALA A 347 -20.93 35.01 -0.11
C ALA A 347 -19.41 35.07 -0.35
N LEU A 348 -18.94 34.68 -1.54
CA LEU A 348 -17.51 34.69 -1.86
C LEU A 348 -16.94 36.12 -1.82
N ASP A 349 -15.95 36.35 -0.95
CA ASP A 349 -15.19 37.61 -0.90
C ASP A 349 -13.95 37.56 -1.81
N PRO A 350 -13.93 38.29 -2.95
CA PRO A 350 -12.81 38.27 -3.89
C PRO A 350 -11.54 38.92 -3.33
N VAL A 351 -11.65 39.83 -2.36
CA VAL A 351 -10.50 40.46 -1.73
C VAL A 351 -9.83 39.48 -0.77
N TYR A 352 -10.62 38.74 -0.01
CA TYR A 352 -10.11 37.71 0.90
C TYR A 352 -9.50 36.53 0.13
N ALA A 353 -10.17 36.01 -0.89
CA ALA A 353 -9.65 34.92 -1.73
C ALA A 353 -8.27 35.27 -2.33
N ARG A 354 -8.09 36.48 -2.86
CA ARG A 354 -6.78 36.95 -3.35
C ARG A 354 -5.71 36.98 -2.28
N LYS A 355 -6.04 37.38 -1.04
CA LYS A 355 -5.08 37.36 0.07
C LYS A 355 -4.61 35.96 0.44
N LEU A 356 -5.45 34.94 0.22
CA LEU A 356 -5.10 33.54 0.43
C LEU A 356 -4.29 32.94 -0.74
N GLY A 357 -4.09 33.71 -1.83
CA GLY A 357 -3.29 33.30 -2.98
C GLY A 357 -4.10 32.69 -4.12
N VAL A 358 -5.43 32.83 -4.11
CA VAL A 358 -6.29 32.40 -5.23
C VAL A 358 -6.11 33.37 -6.40
N ASP A 359 -5.84 32.80 -7.57
CA ASP A 359 -5.83 33.52 -8.84
C ASP A 359 -7.26 33.61 -9.39
N LEU A 360 -7.91 34.75 -9.14
CA LEU A 360 -9.29 34.99 -9.57
C LEU A 360 -9.44 35.21 -11.07
N GLU A 361 -8.37 35.55 -11.79
CA GLU A 361 -8.45 35.72 -13.25
C GLU A 361 -8.60 34.35 -13.94
N ASN A 362 -8.03 33.31 -13.33
CA ASN A 362 -8.06 31.93 -13.80
C ASN A 362 -8.96 31.01 -12.96
N LEU A 363 -9.84 31.56 -12.12
CA LEU A 363 -10.84 30.80 -11.37
C LEU A 363 -12.20 30.89 -12.08
N LEU A 364 -12.79 29.74 -12.41
CA LEU A 364 -14.16 29.70 -12.93
C LEU A 364 -15.15 29.90 -11.79
N ILE A 365 -15.81 31.04 -11.73
CA ILE A 365 -16.79 31.35 -10.67
C ILE A 365 -18.19 31.33 -11.25
N SER A 366 -19.11 30.65 -10.57
CA SER A 366 -20.54 30.66 -10.88
C SER A 366 -21.36 30.97 -9.63
N GLN A 367 -22.37 31.82 -9.78
CA GLN A 367 -23.36 32.16 -8.76
C GLN A 367 -24.74 31.75 -9.28
N PRO A 368 -25.18 30.52 -9.01
CA PRO A 368 -26.46 30.01 -9.50
C PRO A 368 -27.64 30.59 -8.70
N ASP A 369 -28.78 30.69 -9.36
CA ASP A 369 -30.05 31.13 -8.76
C ASP A 369 -30.81 29.96 -8.12
N THR A 370 -30.54 28.72 -8.54
CA THR A 370 -31.25 27.51 -8.08
C THR A 370 -30.30 26.34 -7.85
N GLY A 371 -30.69 25.41 -6.98
CA GLY A 371 -29.93 24.19 -6.71
C GLY A 371 -29.76 23.31 -7.96
N GLU A 372 -30.79 23.22 -8.81
CA GLU A 372 -30.71 22.49 -10.09
C GLU A 372 -29.64 23.09 -11.01
N GLN A 373 -29.61 24.42 -11.16
CA GLN A 373 -28.62 25.10 -11.98
C GLN A 373 -27.19 24.88 -11.45
N ALA A 374 -27.01 24.94 -10.13
CA ALA A 374 -25.72 24.68 -9.50
C ALA A 374 -25.19 23.28 -9.86
N LEU A 375 -26.05 22.27 -9.78
CA LEU A 375 -25.72 20.87 -10.07
C LEU A 375 -25.47 20.63 -11.57
N GLU A 376 -26.23 21.25 -12.46
CA GLU A 376 -25.98 21.19 -13.91
C GLU A 376 -24.60 21.77 -14.28
N ILE A 377 -24.21 22.87 -13.62
CA ILE A 377 -22.89 23.48 -13.79
C ILE A 377 -21.81 22.53 -13.27
N CYS A 378 -22.01 21.93 -12.10
CA CYS A 378 -21.08 20.95 -11.55
C CYS A 378 -20.91 19.75 -12.49
N ASP A 379 -21.99 19.15 -12.97
CA ASP A 379 -21.96 18.01 -13.91
C ASP A 379 -21.23 18.38 -15.21
N THR A 380 -21.52 19.55 -15.79
CA THR A 380 -20.85 20.03 -17.00
C THR A 380 -19.33 20.19 -16.79
N LEU A 381 -18.94 20.82 -15.68
CA LEU A 381 -17.54 21.07 -15.34
C LEU A 381 -16.78 19.78 -15.06
N VAL A 382 -17.37 18.85 -14.31
CA VAL A 382 -16.76 17.53 -14.04
C VAL A 382 -16.64 16.70 -15.33
N ARG A 383 -17.67 16.68 -16.18
CA ARG A 383 -17.65 15.96 -17.48
C ARG A 383 -16.60 16.49 -18.45
N SER A 384 -16.21 17.75 -18.34
CA SER A 384 -15.16 18.33 -19.17
C SER A 384 -13.80 17.63 -18.98
N GLY A 385 -13.57 17.02 -17.81
CA GLY A 385 -12.30 16.41 -17.42
C GLY A 385 -11.14 17.40 -17.25
N ALA A 386 -11.42 18.71 -17.35
CA ALA A 386 -10.39 19.76 -17.28
C ALA A 386 -10.23 20.37 -15.89
N ILE A 387 -11.10 20.06 -14.93
CA ILE A 387 -11.15 20.70 -13.61
C ILE A 387 -10.41 19.84 -12.58
N ASP A 388 -9.37 20.40 -11.98
CA ASP A 388 -8.60 19.77 -10.92
C ASP A 388 -9.29 19.88 -9.56
N VAL A 389 -9.93 21.02 -9.28
CA VAL A 389 -10.69 21.27 -8.04
C VAL A 389 -11.99 22.02 -8.37
N LEU A 390 -13.13 21.45 -7.96
CA LEU A 390 -14.44 22.09 -8.01
C LEU A 390 -14.98 22.24 -6.58
N VAL A 391 -15.23 23.47 -6.15
CA VAL A 391 -15.83 23.77 -4.85
C VAL A 391 -17.29 24.13 -5.03
N VAL A 392 -18.16 23.60 -4.17
CA VAL A 392 -19.57 24.02 -4.02
C VAL A 392 -19.73 24.61 -2.62
N ASP A 393 -19.85 25.93 -2.53
CA ASP A 393 -20.04 26.65 -1.28
C ASP A 393 -21.42 27.33 -1.27
N SER A 394 -22.43 26.77 -0.61
CA SER A 394 -22.44 25.49 0.11
C SER A 394 -23.61 24.60 -0.29
N VAL A 395 -23.49 23.30 -0.01
CA VAL A 395 -24.56 22.33 -0.25
C VAL A 395 -25.86 22.72 0.49
N ALA A 396 -25.74 23.37 1.64
CA ALA A 396 -26.89 23.82 2.42
C ALA A 396 -27.68 24.92 1.70
N ALA A 397 -27.04 25.71 0.83
CA ALA A 397 -27.65 26.79 0.06
C ALA A 397 -28.24 26.35 -1.29
N LEU A 398 -28.11 25.07 -1.67
CA LEU A 398 -28.71 24.51 -2.88
C LEU A 398 -30.24 24.43 -2.75
N THR A 399 -30.90 25.56 -2.98
CA THR A 399 -32.34 25.72 -2.80
C THR A 399 -33.05 25.31 -4.09
N PRO A 400 -33.95 24.32 -4.06
CA PRO A 400 -34.67 23.87 -5.25
C PRO A 400 -35.53 24.99 -5.84
N ARG A 401 -35.62 25.04 -7.17
CA ARG A 401 -36.44 26.05 -7.88
C ARG A 401 -37.88 26.12 -7.37
N ALA A 402 -38.48 24.97 -7.06
CA ALA A 402 -39.84 24.88 -6.53
C ALA A 402 -40.03 25.57 -5.17
N GLU A 403 -38.97 25.72 -4.38
CA GLU A 403 -38.99 26.43 -3.10
C GLU A 403 -38.84 27.94 -3.30
N ILE A 404 -38.03 28.37 -4.28
CA ILE A 404 -37.83 29.78 -4.62
C ILE A 404 -39.08 30.38 -5.29
N GLU A 405 -39.75 29.62 -6.16
CA GLU A 405 -40.95 30.05 -6.89
C GLU A 405 -42.27 29.79 -6.12
N GLY A 406 -42.20 29.11 -4.97
CA GLY A 406 -43.37 28.71 -4.18
C GLY A 406 -44.07 29.87 -3.47
N GLU A 407 -45.37 29.71 -3.17
CA GLU A 407 -46.11 30.70 -2.39
C GLU A 407 -45.89 30.51 -0.88
N MET A 408 -45.93 31.60 -0.10
CA MET A 408 -45.82 31.54 1.36
C MET A 408 -46.91 30.62 1.95
N GLY A 409 -46.53 29.44 2.43
CA GLY A 409 -47.42 28.45 3.01
C GLY A 409 -47.38 27.08 2.33
N ASP A 410 -46.75 26.97 1.16
CA ASP A 410 -46.53 25.69 0.51
C ASP A 410 -45.54 24.82 1.31
N SER A 411 -46.00 23.65 1.73
CA SER A 411 -45.15 22.64 2.37
C SER A 411 -44.87 21.52 1.37
N LEU A 412 -43.62 21.46 0.92
CA LEU A 412 -43.12 20.41 0.04
C LEU A 412 -42.00 19.65 0.79
N PRO A 413 -42.34 18.62 1.58
CA PRO A 413 -41.36 17.91 2.40
C PRO A 413 -40.29 17.22 1.54
N GLY A 414 -39.03 17.37 1.92
CA GLY A 414 -37.91 16.61 1.35
C GLY A 414 -37.44 17.04 -0.04
N LEU A 415 -37.71 18.28 -0.47
CA LEU A 415 -37.24 18.79 -1.77
C LEU A 415 -35.71 18.74 -1.90
N GLN A 416 -34.98 19.20 -0.89
CA GLN A 416 -33.51 19.19 -0.89
C GLN A 416 -32.93 17.77 -0.96
N ALA A 417 -33.54 16.81 -0.26
CA ALA A 417 -33.13 15.39 -0.34
C ALA A 417 -33.39 14.79 -1.73
N ARG A 418 -34.49 15.18 -2.40
CA ARG A 418 -34.79 14.75 -3.77
C ARG A 418 -33.82 15.34 -4.78
N LEU A 419 -33.48 16.63 -4.63
CA LEU A 419 -32.47 17.30 -5.45
C LEU A 419 -31.12 16.58 -5.35
N MET A 420 -30.66 16.31 -4.13
CA MET A 420 -29.38 15.60 -3.89
C MET A 420 -29.39 14.14 -4.34
N SER A 421 -30.55 13.46 -4.40
CA SER A 421 -30.64 12.09 -4.91
C SER A 421 -30.53 11.98 -6.44
N GLN A 422 -30.65 13.10 -7.14
CA GLN A 422 -30.53 13.19 -8.60
C GLN A 422 -29.18 13.74 -9.05
N ALA A 423 -28.41 14.31 -8.12
CA ALA A 423 -26.99 14.67 -8.27
C ALA A 423 -26.10 13.43 -8.16
#